data_AF-A0A1D6QJG6-F1
#
_entry.id   AF-A0A1D6QJG6-F1
#
_cell.length_a   1.000
_cell.length_b   1.000
_cell.length_c   1.000
_cell.angle_alpha   90.00
_cell.angle_beta   90.00
_cell.angle_gamma   90.00
#
_symmetry.space_group_name_H-M   'P 1'
#
loop_
_entity.id
_entity.type
_entity.pdbx_description
1 polymer ?
#
loop_
_entity_poly.entity_id
_entity_poly.type
_entity_poly.pdbx_seq_one_letter_code
_entity_poly.pdbx_strand_id
1 'polypeptide(L)'
;MLVSDKSIGLFLRYAFTSRYKEVLSKSHSSSMMTVPKFVPRLTKEETRVFESARESMTGFKKWRAGGMRLQKASILGRKRKTKLPE
;
A
#
# COMPACT_ATOMS: atom_id res chain seq x y z
N MET A 1 -16.57 11.71 31.92
CA MET A 1 -15.59 10.62 32.12
C MET A 1 -15.73 9.64 30.97
N LEU A 2 -15.06 9.89 29.83
CA LEU A 2 -15.15 9.00 28.65
C LEU A 2 -14.46 7.64 28.87
N VAL A 3 -13.52 7.60 29.82
CA VAL A 3 -12.66 6.44 30.11
C VAL A 3 -13.41 5.31 30.86
N SER A 4 -14.55 5.60 31.47
CA SER A 4 -15.37 4.62 32.21
C SER A 4 -16.55 4.07 31.42
N ASP A 5 -16.77 4.56 30.20
CA ASP A 5 -17.86 4.11 29.37
C ASP A 5 -17.48 2.76 28.73
N LYS A 6 -18.15 1.69 29.16
CA LYS A 6 -17.92 0.33 28.64
C LYS A 6 -18.32 0.17 27.16
N SER A 7 -19.14 1.08 26.63
CA SER A 7 -19.61 1.05 25.24
C SER A 7 -18.62 1.66 24.24
N ILE A 8 -17.66 2.48 24.71
CA ILE A 8 -16.72 3.19 23.83
C ILE A 8 -15.90 2.24 22.95
N GLY A 9 -15.48 1.10 23.51
CA GLY A 9 -14.71 0.10 22.76
C GLY A 9 -15.54 -0.53 21.63
N LEU A 10 -16.82 -0.80 21.88
CA LEU A 10 -17.74 -1.35 20.88
C LEU A 10 -18.00 -0.33 19.76
N PHE A 11 -18.22 0.93 20.14
CA PHE A 11 -18.41 2.04 19.22
C PHE A 11 -17.19 2.25 18.32
N LEU A 12 -15.99 2.30 18.90
CA LEU A 12 -14.74 2.42 18.14
C LEU A 12 -14.56 1.25 17.18
N ARG A 13 -14.75 0.01 17.65
CA ARG A 13 -14.65 -1.18 16.80
C ARG A 13 -15.62 -1.11 15.62
N TYR A 14 -16.88 -0.75 15.87
CA TYR A 14 -17.88 -0.62 14.82
C TYR A 14 -17.50 0.46 13.80
N ALA A 15 -17.17 1.67 14.27
CA ALA A 15 -16.79 2.80 13.43
C ALA A 15 -15.54 2.48 12.58
N PHE A 16 -14.49 1.92 13.19
CA PHE A 16 -13.28 1.53 12.48
C PHE A 16 -13.52 0.40 11.48
N THR A 17 -14.29 -0.63 11.84
CA THR A 17 -14.58 -1.74 10.92
C THR A 17 -15.34 -1.26 9.68
N SER A 18 -16.31 -0.36 9.87
CA SER A 18 -17.07 0.23 8.76
C SER A 18 -16.17 1.07 7.85
N ARG A 19 -15.40 2.00 8.44
CA ARG A 19 -14.50 2.88 7.67
C ARG A 19 -13.37 2.11 6.98
N TYR A 20 -12.86 1.05 7.60
CA TYR A 20 -11.84 0.20 7.01
C TYR A 20 -12.29 -0.43 5.69
N LYS A 21 -13.53 -0.95 5.65
CA LYS A 21 -14.10 -1.51 4.41
C LYS A 21 -14.19 -0.47 3.30
N GLU A 22 -14.62 0.75 3.64
CA GLU A 22 -14.70 1.86 2.68
C GLU A 22 -13.31 2.24 2.14
N VAL A 23 -12.32 2.39 3.04
CA VAL A 23 -10.94 2.70 2.68
C VAL A 23 -10.35 1.65 1.72
N LEU A 24 -10.55 0.37 2.01
CA LEU A 24 -10.09 -0.73 1.14
C LEU A 24 -10.77 -0.73 -0.24
N SER A 25 -12.09 -0.51 -0.29
CA SER A 25 -12.81 -0.44 -1.56
C SER A 25 -12.26 0.67 -2.46
N LYS A 26 -11.99 1.85 -1.86
CA LYS A 26 -11.44 2.99 -2.58
C LYS A 26 -9.98 2.79 -2.99
N SER A 27 -9.14 2.15 -2.17
CA SER A 27 -7.74 1.89 -2.52
C SER A 27 -7.59 0.98 -3.74
N HIS A 28 -8.52 0.02 -3.94
CA HIS A 28 -8.53 -0.86 -5.10
C HIS A 28 -8.95 -0.14 -6.40
N SER A 29 -9.84 0.83 -6.27
CA SER A 29 -10.48 1.55 -7.38
C SER A 29 -9.78 2.86 -7.74
N SER A 30 -8.91 3.37 -6.87
CA SER A 30 -8.23 4.65 -7.07
C SER A 30 -7.22 4.60 -8.21
N SER A 31 -7.42 5.45 -9.23
CA SER A 31 -6.41 5.72 -10.26
C SER A 31 -5.25 6.52 -9.67
N MET A 32 -4.02 6.31 -10.19
CA MET A 32 -2.83 6.99 -9.67
C MET A 32 -2.76 8.49 -10.00
N MET A 33 -3.57 8.96 -10.95
CA MET A 33 -3.40 10.28 -11.58
C MET A 33 -4.06 11.43 -10.81
N THR A 34 -4.94 11.14 -9.84
CA THR A 34 -5.68 12.16 -9.10
C THR A 34 -5.76 11.83 -7.62
N VAL A 35 -5.42 12.79 -6.75
CA VAL A 35 -5.67 12.65 -5.31
C VAL A 35 -7.18 12.50 -5.10
N PRO A 36 -7.66 11.36 -4.58
CA PRO A 36 -9.08 11.16 -4.40
C PRO A 36 -9.66 12.19 -3.41
N LYS A 37 -10.81 12.78 -3.73
CA LYS A 37 -11.50 13.79 -2.91
C LYS A 37 -11.77 13.36 -1.46
N PHE A 38 -11.64 12.07 -1.14
CA PHE A 38 -11.85 11.52 0.19
C PHE A 38 -10.57 11.47 1.04
N VAL A 39 -9.37 11.56 0.46
CA VAL A 39 -8.09 11.51 1.21
C VAL A 39 -8.00 12.59 2.29
N PRO A 40 -8.43 13.85 2.07
CA PRO A 40 -8.37 14.88 3.12
C PRO A 40 -9.29 14.61 4.32
N ARG A 41 -10.23 13.66 4.22
CA ARG A 41 -11.16 13.29 5.31
C ARG A 41 -10.66 12.11 6.14
N LEU A 42 -9.55 11.49 5.74
CA LEU A 42 -8.99 10.33 6.44
C LEU A 42 -8.19 10.76 7.66
N THR A 43 -8.22 9.93 8.69
CA THR A 43 -7.23 10.05 9.78
C THR A 43 -5.83 9.65 9.28
N LYS A 44 -4.81 9.90 10.11
CA LYS A 44 -3.43 9.49 9.79
C LYS A 44 -3.31 7.97 9.63
N GLU A 45 -4.00 7.22 10.48
CA GLU A 45 -4.03 5.77 10.47
C GLU A 45 -4.73 5.24 9.21
N GLU A 46 -5.89 5.82 8.86
CA GLU A 46 -6.63 5.46 7.65
C GLU A 46 -5.86 5.79 6.38
N THR A 47 -5.13 6.92 6.36
CA THR A 47 -4.26 7.30 5.24
C THR A 47 -3.15 6.28 5.02
N ARG A 48 -2.51 5.80 6.10
CA ARG A 48 -1.46 4.77 6.00
C ARG A 48 -2.02 3.47 5.42
N VAL A 49 -3.18 3.02 5.93
CA VAL A 49 -3.86 1.83 5.41
C VAL A 49 -4.21 1.98 3.92
N PHE A 50 -4.74 3.15 3.55
CA PHE A 50 -5.10 3.45 2.17
C PHE A 50 -3.90 3.33 1.23
N GLU A 51 -2.79 4.00 1.54
CA GLU A 51 -1.59 3.99 0.69
C GLU A 51 -0.96 2.59 0.62
N SER A 52 -0.82 1.89 1.74
CA SER A 52 -0.28 0.52 1.74
C SER A 52 -1.13 -0.46 0.92
N ALA A 53 -2.47 -0.35 1.00
CA ALA A 53 -3.37 -1.19 0.20
C ALA A 53 -3.28 -0.85 -1.29
N ARG A 54 -3.19 0.45 -1.62
CA ARG A 54 -3.04 0.94 -2.99
C ARG A 54 -1.71 0.50 -3.61
N GLU A 55 -0.60 0.61 -2.89
CA GLU A 55 0.72 0.15 -3.31
C GLU A 55 0.71 -1.36 -3.56
N SER A 56 0.14 -2.13 -2.63
CA SER A 56 -0.02 -3.58 -2.76
C SER A 56 -0.80 -3.95 -4.02
N MET A 57 -1.93 -3.28 -4.26
CA MET A 57 -2.74 -3.50 -5.46
C MET A 57 -2.01 -3.10 -6.74
N THR A 58 -1.21 -2.04 -6.69
CA THR A 58 -0.38 -1.61 -7.82
C THR A 58 0.69 -2.65 -8.14
N GLY A 59 1.39 -3.15 -7.13
CA GLY A 59 2.36 -4.25 -7.28
C GLY A 59 1.70 -5.51 -7.85
N PHE A 60 0.54 -5.88 -7.31
CA PHE A 60 -0.22 -7.02 -7.80
C PHE A 60 -0.69 -6.86 -9.25
N LYS A 61 -1.20 -5.68 -9.64
CA LYS A 61 -1.60 -5.40 -11.04
C LYS A 61 -0.39 -5.48 -11.98
N LYS A 62 0.77 -4.93 -11.59
CA LYS A 62 2.03 -5.04 -12.36
C LYS A 62 2.49 -6.49 -12.52
N TRP A 63 2.41 -7.27 -11.44
CA TRP A 63 2.71 -8.71 -11.45
C TRP A 63 1.74 -9.49 -12.35
N ARG A 64 0.44 -9.26 -12.20
CA ARG A 64 -0.62 -9.91 -13.00
C ARG A 64 -0.51 -9.59 -14.49
N ALA A 65 -0.24 -8.34 -14.85
CA ALA A 65 -0.10 -7.91 -16.25
C ALA A 65 1.15 -8.49 -16.94
N GLY A 66 1.95 -9.30 -16.24
CA GLY A 66 3.11 -9.95 -16.82
C GLY A 66 4.33 -9.04 -16.97
N GLY A 67 4.43 -7.98 -16.17
CA GLY A 67 5.62 -7.12 -16.13
C GLY A 67 6.92 -7.89 -15.87
N MET A 68 8.06 -7.30 -16.25
CA MET A 68 9.42 -7.89 -16.30
C MET A 68 9.67 -8.96 -15.21
N ARG A 69 9.46 -10.24 -15.59
CA ARG A 69 9.48 -11.39 -14.66
C ARG A 69 10.87 -11.68 -14.09
N LEU A 70 11.92 -11.17 -14.73
CA LEU A 70 13.31 -11.25 -14.32
C LEU A 70 13.97 -9.91 -14.65
N GLN A 71 14.15 -9.05 -13.65
CA GLN A 71 15.10 -7.94 -13.82
C GLN A 71 16.51 -8.52 -13.75
N LYS A 72 17.36 -8.18 -14.71
CA LYS A 72 18.78 -8.59 -14.67
C LYS A 72 19.40 -8.02 -13.40
N ALA A 73 19.78 -8.90 -12.46
CA ALA A 73 20.49 -8.48 -11.26
C ALA A 73 21.73 -7.67 -11.67
N SER A 74 22.00 -6.58 -10.96
CA SER A 74 23.14 -5.69 -11.24
C SER A 74 24.47 -6.45 -11.30
N ILE A 75 24.57 -7.56 -10.59
CA ILE A 75 25.73 -8.47 -10.57
C ILE A 75 25.96 -9.19 -11.91
N LEU A 76 24.90 -9.47 -12.67
CA LEU A 76 24.95 -10.22 -13.93
C LEU A 76 25.34 -9.32 -15.12
N GLY A 77 25.36 -7.99 -14.93
CA GLY A 77 25.75 -7.02 -15.95
C GLY A 77 27.25 -6.71 -15.97
N ARG A 78 27.97 -7.01 -14.89
CA ARG A 78 29.39 -6.70 -14.77
C ARG A 78 30.25 -7.78 -15.44
N LYS A 79 30.86 -7.44 -16.57
CA LYS A 79 31.97 -8.24 -17.14
C LYS A 79 33.11 -8.26 -16.10
N ARG A 80 33.50 -9.44 -15.60
CA ARG A 80 34.65 -9.58 -14.70
C ARG A 80 35.90 -9.00 -15.39
N LYS A 81 36.63 -8.15 -14.69
CA LYS A 81 37.96 -7.70 -15.12
C LYS A 81 38.91 -8.88 -14.90
N THR A 82 39.33 -9.56 -15.97
CA THR A 82 40.43 -10.51 -15.92
C THR A 82 41.70 -9.71 -15.65
N LYS A 83 42.31 -9.91 -14.48
CA LYS A 83 43.70 -9.46 -14.28
C LYS A 83 44.57 -10.44 -15.07
N LEU A 84 45.24 -9.95 -16.11
CA LEU A 84 46.33 -10.70 -16.73
C LEU A 84 47.50 -10.76 -15.73
N PRO A 85 48.17 -11.91 -15.57
CA PRO A 85 49.40 -11.98 -14.79
C PRO A 85 50.53 -11.26 -15.55
N GLU A 86 51.30 -10.46 -14.81
CA GLU A 86 52.55 -9.83 -15.28
C GLU A 86 53.65 -10.87 -15.55
#